data_AF-M1P5R3-F1
#
_entry.id   AF-M1P5R3-F1
#
_cell.length_a   1.000
_cell.length_b   1.000
_cell.length_c   1.000
_cell.angle_alpha   90.00
_cell.angle_beta   90.00
_cell.angle_gamma   90.00
#
_symmetry.space_group_name_H-M   'P 1'
#
loop_
_entity.id
_entity.type
_entity.pdbx_description
1 polymer ?
#
loop_
_entity_poly.entity_id
_entity_poly.type
_entity_poly.pdbx_seq_one_letter_code
_entity_poly.pdbx_strand_id
1 'polypeptide(L)'
;MSKTTVILLASLVAITWTTNAVQARPGKRYDESTNMCRVIDQGRLDWESDHWGSGARKFNQVCKSCHTKENDKGAPFLYMESYGSEGWNRVFAKRRVKCKEDGSWDVLSKEDLLLVNDYLYRNANDTYDPNDADTCS
;
A
#
# COMPACT_ATOMS: atom_id res chain seq x y z
N MET A 1 24.62 -36.78 34.01
CA MET A 1 24.35 -36.21 32.67
C MET A 1 25.61 -36.34 31.84
N SER A 2 25.56 -37.03 30.68
CA SER A 2 26.76 -37.19 29.86
C SER A 2 27.09 -35.87 29.15
N LYS A 3 28.38 -35.61 28.90
CA LYS A 3 28.85 -34.41 28.19
C LYS A 3 28.14 -34.22 26.85
N THR A 4 27.69 -35.33 26.23
CA THR A 4 26.95 -35.37 24.97
C THR A 4 25.55 -34.76 25.08
N THR A 5 24.85 -34.91 26.21
CA THR A 5 23.50 -34.35 26.41
C THR A 5 23.54 -32.83 26.58
N VAL A 6 24.59 -32.29 27.20
CA VAL A 6 24.77 -30.84 27.39
C VAL A 6 25.07 -30.13 26.07
N ILE A 7 25.84 -30.78 25.17
CA ILE A 7 26.17 -30.23 23.85
C ILE A 7 24.94 -30.21 22.94
N LEU A 8 24.11 -31.25 22.96
CA LEU A 8 22.88 -31.31 22.14
C LEU A 8 21.82 -30.26 22.56
N LEU A 9 21.72 -29.95 23.86
CA LEU A 9 20.84 -28.88 24.35
C LEU A 9 21.35 -27.48 24.00
N ALA A 10 22.67 -27.27 24.01
CA ALA A 10 23.26 -25.99 23.60
C ALA A 10 23.07 -25.72 22.08
N SER A 11 23.10 -26.77 21.25
CA SER A 11 22.87 -26.66 19.81
C SER A 11 21.41 -26.37 19.44
N LEU A 12 20.42 -26.82 20.24
CA LEU A 12 19.00 -26.57 19.95
C LEU A 12 18.59 -25.11 20.23
N VAL A 13 19.24 -24.43 21.18
CA VAL A 13 18.95 -23.03 21.51
C VAL A 13 19.49 -22.06 20.45
N ALA A 14 20.57 -22.42 19.75
CA ALA A 14 21.21 -21.58 18.74
C ALA A 14 20.42 -21.44 17.41
N ILE A 15 19.38 -22.24 17.17
CA ILE A 15 18.63 -22.27 15.90
C ILE A 15 17.44 -21.28 15.91
N THR A 16 17.11 -20.66 17.04
CA THR A 16 15.91 -19.81 17.16
C THR A 16 16.12 -18.32 16.85
N TRP A 17 17.30 -17.92 16.36
CA TRP A 17 17.64 -16.52 16.09
C TRP A 17 17.69 -16.18 14.59
N THR A 18 16.90 -16.86 13.77
CA THR A 18 16.54 -16.29 12.46
C THR A 18 15.44 -15.26 12.69
N THR A 19 15.84 -14.04 13.03
CA THR A 19 14.95 -12.88 12.96
C THR A 19 14.44 -12.79 11.54
N ASN A 20 13.19 -13.20 11.31
CA ASN A 20 12.45 -12.75 10.15
C ASN A 20 12.43 -11.23 10.28
N ALA A 21 13.21 -10.53 9.46
CA ALA A 21 12.96 -9.13 9.21
C ALA A 21 11.57 -9.10 8.59
N VAL A 22 10.55 -8.87 9.41
CA VAL A 22 9.23 -8.48 8.93
C VAL A 22 9.51 -7.20 8.16
N GLN A 23 9.56 -7.31 6.83
CA GLN A 23 9.76 -6.15 5.98
C GLN A 23 8.56 -5.24 6.22
N ALA A 24 8.81 -4.12 6.88
CA ALA A 24 7.77 -3.20 7.28
C ALA A 24 7.22 -2.53 6.02
N ARG A 25 5.91 -2.61 5.86
CA ARG A 25 5.17 -1.88 4.83
C ARG A 25 5.29 -0.37 5.11
N PRO A 26 5.15 0.52 4.12
CA PRO A 26 5.20 1.96 4.37
C PRO A 26 4.16 2.36 5.43
N GLY A 27 4.62 3.04 6.48
CA GLY A 27 3.81 3.52 7.59
C GLY A 27 3.44 4.99 7.46
N LYS A 28 4.10 5.76 6.61
CA LYS A 28 3.70 7.14 6.27
C LYS A 28 4.01 7.49 4.83
N ARG A 29 3.25 8.44 4.27
CA ARG A 29 3.50 8.98 2.94
C ARG A 29 3.32 10.50 2.87
N TYR A 30 4.16 11.17 2.09
CA TYR A 30 3.93 12.56 1.72
C TYR A 30 2.88 12.62 0.61
N ASP A 31 1.75 13.29 0.86
CA ASP A 31 0.71 13.46 -0.15
C ASP A 31 0.98 14.73 -0.98
N GLU A 32 1.45 14.56 -2.21
CA GLU A 32 1.74 15.67 -3.14
C GLU A 32 0.50 16.54 -3.43
N SER A 33 -0.72 15.98 -3.30
CA SER A 33 -1.95 16.70 -3.62
C SER A 33 -2.38 17.70 -2.54
N THR A 34 -1.99 17.45 -1.29
CA THR A 34 -2.33 18.26 -0.13
C THR A 34 -1.11 18.90 0.54
N ASN A 35 0.10 18.51 0.17
CA ASN A 35 1.35 18.89 0.83
C ASN A 35 1.37 18.53 2.32
N MET A 36 0.79 17.39 2.67
CA MET A 36 0.73 16.91 4.05
C MET A 36 1.31 15.51 4.18
N CYS A 37 1.98 15.25 5.29
CA CYS A 37 2.33 13.89 5.67
C CYS A 37 1.09 13.16 6.19
N ARG A 38 0.90 11.92 5.73
CA ARG A 38 -0.13 11.02 6.23
C ARG A 38 0.52 9.82 6.91
N VAL A 39 0.20 9.61 8.18
CA VAL A 39 0.61 8.43 8.96
C VAL A 39 -0.46 7.37 8.76
N ILE A 40 -0.12 6.31 8.03
CA ILE A 40 -1.02 5.28 7.53
C ILE A 40 -0.81 3.91 8.18
N ASP A 41 0.11 3.77 9.14
CA ASP A 41 0.27 2.60 10.00
C ASP A 41 -0.29 2.79 11.42
N GLN A 42 -0.94 3.93 11.69
CA GLN A 42 -1.48 4.24 13.01
C GLN A 42 -2.92 4.75 12.95
N GLY A 43 -3.66 4.49 14.03
CA GLY A 43 -5.00 5.01 14.25
C GLY A 43 -5.99 4.61 13.15
N ARG A 44 -6.84 5.56 12.73
CA ARG A 44 -7.86 5.31 11.71
C ARG A 44 -7.26 4.90 10.36
N LEU A 45 -6.17 5.54 9.94
CA LEU A 45 -5.61 5.32 8.61
C LEU A 45 -4.93 3.96 8.47
N ASP A 46 -4.47 3.36 9.57
CA ASP A 46 -4.03 1.96 9.57
C ASP A 46 -5.14 1.03 9.05
N TRP A 47 -6.31 1.09 9.68
CA TRP A 47 -7.45 0.27 9.26
C TRP A 47 -7.94 0.61 7.86
N GLU A 48 -8.08 1.90 7.53
CA GLU A 48 -8.68 2.33 6.27
C GLU A 48 -7.80 2.09 5.04
N SER A 49 -6.48 1.96 5.24
CA SER A 49 -5.49 1.67 4.19
C SER A 49 -5.19 0.17 4.00
N ASP A 50 -5.81 -0.71 4.80
CA ASP A 50 -5.66 -2.16 4.65
C ASP A 50 -6.64 -2.74 3.61
N HIS A 51 -6.48 -4.02 3.26
CA HIS A 51 -7.27 -4.73 2.25
C HIS A 51 -8.78 -4.80 2.56
N TRP A 52 -9.16 -4.68 3.83
CA TRP A 52 -10.56 -4.62 4.28
C TRP A 52 -11.06 -3.19 4.54
N GLY A 53 -10.18 -2.20 4.48
CA GLY A 53 -10.47 -0.80 4.75
C GLY A 53 -11.31 -0.14 3.64
N SER A 54 -11.73 1.10 3.88
CA SER A 54 -12.51 1.86 2.89
C SER A 54 -11.71 2.16 1.64
N GLY A 55 -10.38 2.35 1.72
CA GLY A 55 -9.53 2.55 0.54
C GLY A 55 -9.64 1.38 -0.45
N ALA A 56 -9.47 0.16 0.04
CA ALA A 56 -9.62 -1.06 -0.75
C ALA A 56 -11.03 -1.24 -1.29
N ARG A 57 -12.07 -0.99 -0.47
CA ARG A 57 -13.46 -1.07 -0.90
C ARG A 57 -13.76 -0.09 -2.03
N LYS A 58 -13.33 1.16 -1.91
CA LYS A 58 -13.56 2.20 -2.93
C LYS A 58 -12.77 1.93 -4.20
N PHE A 59 -11.54 1.44 -4.11
CA PHE A 59 -10.78 0.96 -5.27
C PHE A 59 -11.56 -0.11 -6.05
N ASN A 60 -12.07 -1.13 -5.35
CA ASN A 60 -12.82 -2.21 -5.97
C ASN A 60 -14.20 -1.77 -6.52
N GLN A 61 -14.88 -0.84 -5.85
CA GLN A 61 -16.20 -0.38 -6.29
C GLN A 61 -16.12 0.58 -7.48
N VAL A 62 -15.17 1.53 -7.42
CA VAL A 62 -15.10 2.64 -8.36
C VAL A 62 -14.03 2.40 -9.41
N CYS A 63 -12.77 2.26 -9.03
CA CYS A 63 -11.68 2.16 -9.99
C CYS A 63 -11.79 0.88 -10.83
N LYS A 64 -12.07 -0.26 -10.20
CA LYS A 64 -12.20 -1.55 -10.90
C LYS A 64 -13.43 -1.65 -11.81
N SER A 65 -14.42 -0.77 -11.69
CA SER A 65 -15.56 -0.69 -12.62
C SER A 65 -15.12 -0.34 -14.06
N CYS A 66 -14.01 0.39 -14.18
CA CYS A 66 -13.35 0.68 -15.45
C CYS A 66 -12.15 -0.24 -15.67
N HIS A 67 -11.39 -0.52 -14.61
CA HIS A 67 -10.12 -1.26 -14.67
C HIS A 67 -10.26 -2.77 -14.39
N THR A 68 -11.32 -3.39 -14.91
CA THR A 68 -11.50 -4.85 -14.91
C THR A 68 -10.90 -5.50 -16.16
N LYS A 69 -10.64 -6.82 -16.12
CA LYS A 69 -9.89 -7.55 -17.14
C LYS A 69 -10.57 -7.51 -18.51
N GLU A 70 -11.90 -7.49 -18.50
CA GLU A 70 -12.76 -7.53 -19.70
C GLU A 70 -13.63 -6.27 -19.76
N ASN A 71 -13.03 -5.10 -19.55
CA ASN A 71 -13.78 -3.85 -19.68
C ASN A 71 -13.96 -3.46 -21.15
N ASP A 72 -15.09 -2.81 -21.42
CA ASP A 72 -15.47 -2.24 -22.71
C ASP A 72 -15.01 -0.78 -22.88
N LYS A 73 -14.36 -0.21 -21.87
CA LYS A 73 -13.97 1.21 -21.80
C LYS A 73 -12.56 1.48 -22.31
N GLY A 74 -11.86 0.43 -22.77
CA GLY A 74 -10.47 0.52 -23.24
C GLY A 74 -9.45 0.85 -22.15
N ALA A 75 -9.83 0.73 -20.87
CA ALA A 75 -8.93 1.00 -19.75
C ALA A 75 -8.03 -0.22 -19.49
N PRO A 76 -6.75 -0.03 -19.12
CA PRO A 76 -5.91 -1.15 -18.73
C PRO A 76 -6.45 -1.77 -17.44
N PHE A 77 -6.31 -3.07 -17.30
CA PHE A 77 -6.62 -3.75 -16.06
C PHE A 77 -5.66 -3.31 -14.94
N LEU A 78 -6.20 -3.02 -13.75
CA LEU A 78 -5.41 -2.58 -12.59
C LEU A 78 -5.49 -3.56 -11.42
N TYR A 79 -4.35 -3.84 -10.82
CA TYR A 79 -4.20 -4.41 -9.48
C TYR A 79 -3.59 -3.36 -8.55
N MET A 80 -3.52 -3.62 -7.25
CA MET A 80 -2.83 -2.73 -6.32
C MET A 80 -1.32 -2.67 -6.62
N GLU A 81 -0.74 -3.74 -7.13
CA GLU A 81 0.67 -3.84 -7.52
C GLU A 81 0.95 -3.31 -8.94
N SER A 82 -0.03 -2.69 -9.60
CA SER A 82 0.19 -2.14 -10.96
C SER A 82 1.23 -1.01 -10.99
N TYR A 83 1.51 -0.37 -9.85
CA TYR A 83 2.55 0.63 -9.69
C TYR A 83 3.28 0.43 -8.36
N GLY A 84 4.47 1.04 -8.25
CA GLY A 84 5.13 1.29 -6.97
C GLY A 84 4.42 2.40 -6.18
N SER A 85 4.81 2.54 -4.92
CA SER A 85 4.21 3.46 -3.94
C SER A 85 4.20 4.90 -4.46
N GLU A 86 5.36 5.40 -4.90
CA GLU A 86 5.46 6.73 -5.52
C GLU A 86 4.65 6.85 -6.81
N GLY A 87 4.56 5.76 -7.58
CA GLY A 87 3.79 5.71 -8.81
C GLY A 87 2.31 5.99 -8.57
N TRP A 88 1.73 5.33 -7.55
CA TRP A 88 0.37 5.61 -7.12
C TRP A 88 0.19 7.02 -6.61
N ASN A 89 1.10 7.50 -5.74
CA ASN A 89 1.01 8.85 -5.21
C ASN A 89 0.93 9.89 -6.33
N ARG A 90 1.76 9.71 -7.36
CA ARG A 90 1.83 10.59 -8.53
C ARG A 90 0.55 10.54 -9.38
N VAL A 91 -0.11 9.38 -9.51
CA VAL A 91 -1.41 9.25 -10.21
C VAL A 91 -2.46 10.13 -9.55
N PHE A 92 -2.58 10.05 -8.22
CA PHE A 92 -3.58 10.80 -7.45
C PHE A 92 -3.25 12.29 -7.31
N ALA A 93 -1.97 12.65 -7.35
CA ALA A 93 -1.51 14.04 -7.35
C ALA A 93 -1.76 14.73 -8.70
N LYS A 94 -1.36 14.09 -9.81
CA LYS A 94 -1.43 14.71 -11.13
C LYS A 94 -2.81 14.67 -11.76
N ARG A 95 -3.64 13.66 -11.42
CA ARG A 95 -5.00 13.44 -11.97
C ARG A 95 -5.11 13.88 -13.42
N ARG A 96 -4.49 13.11 -14.34
CA ARG A 96 -4.34 13.46 -15.78
C ARG A 96 -5.50 14.34 -16.25
N VAL A 97 -5.16 15.50 -16.84
CA VAL A 97 -6.10 16.59 -17.19
C VAL A 97 -7.42 16.07 -17.78
N LYS A 98 -7.35 15.17 -18.76
CA LYS A 98 -8.53 14.56 -19.39
C LYS A 98 -9.48 13.86 -18.40
N CYS A 99 -8.96 13.06 -17.47
CA CYS A 99 -9.79 12.35 -16.49
C CYS A 99 -10.36 13.29 -15.41
N LYS A 100 -9.66 14.40 -15.15
CA LYS A 100 -10.17 15.46 -14.28
C LYS A 100 -11.28 16.26 -14.98
N GLU A 101 -11.20 16.44 -16.30
CA GLU A 101 -12.16 17.20 -17.11
C GLU A 101 -13.42 16.41 -17.46
N ASP A 102 -13.33 15.08 -17.60
CA ASP A 102 -14.48 14.22 -17.92
C ASP A 102 -15.27 13.73 -16.70
N GLY A 103 -14.89 14.17 -15.50
CA GLY A 103 -15.57 13.85 -14.23
C GLY A 103 -15.34 12.42 -13.71
N SER A 104 -14.45 11.63 -14.33
CA SER A 104 -14.20 10.23 -13.94
C SER A 104 -13.76 10.07 -12.47
N TRP A 105 -13.20 11.14 -11.87
CA TRP A 105 -12.75 11.16 -10.48
C TRP A 105 -13.76 11.77 -9.50
N ASP A 106 -14.80 12.44 -9.99
CA ASP A 106 -15.71 13.26 -9.17
C ASP A 106 -16.77 12.41 -8.43
N VAL A 107 -16.87 11.13 -8.77
CA VAL A 107 -17.70 10.15 -8.04
C VAL A 107 -17.17 9.86 -6.64
N LEU A 108 -15.90 10.20 -6.35
CA LEU A 108 -15.28 10.07 -5.04
C LEU A 108 -15.06 11.45 -4.40
N SER A 109 -15.33 11.55 -3.10
CA SER A 109 -14.96 12.74 -2.34
C SER A 109 -13.44 12.89 -2.27
N LYS A 110 -12.96 14.09 -1.90
CA LYS A 110 -11.51 14.31 -1.68
C LYS A 110 -10.93 13.33 -0.65
N GLU A 111 -11.66 13.07 0.44
CA GLU A 111 -11.23 12.12 1.46
C GLU A 111 -11.22 10.69 0.93
N ASP A 112 -12.24 10.26 0.17
CA ASP A 112 -12.23 8.93 -0.45
C ASP A 112 -11.02 8.74 -1.35
N LEU A 113 -10.66 9.77 -2.13
CA LEU A 113 -9.49 9.73 -3.00
C LEU A 113 -8.19 9.60 -2.21
N LEU A 114 -8.08 10.26 -1.05
CA LEU A 114 -6.94 10.10 -0.16
C LEU A 114 -6.86 8.69 0.40
N LEU A 115 -7.99 8.10 0.82
CA LEU A 115 -8.03 6.73 1.35
C LEU A 115 -7.70 5.68 0.29
N VAL A 116 -8.17 5.86 -0.95
CA VAL A 116 -7.79 4.97 -2.06
C VAL A 116 -6.29 5.08 -2.33
N ASN A 117 -5.72 6.29 -2.33
CA ASN A 117 -4.28 6.46 -2.50
C ASN A 117 -3.48 5.86 -1.32
N ASP A 118 -3.93 6.05 -0.08
CA ASP A 118 -3.31 5.44 1.11
C ASP A 118 -3.26 3.91 0.97
N TYR A 119 -4.37 3.29 0.57
CA TYR A 119 -4.43 1.86 0.30
C TYR A 119 -3.47 1.45 -0.82
N LEU A 120 -3.54 2.09 -1.99
CA LEU A 120 -2.71 1.70 -3.13
C LEU A 120 -1.22 1.93 -2.89
N TYR A 121 -0.85 3.00 -2.18
CA TYR A 121 0.51 3.27 -1.76
C TYR A 121 1.03 2.18 -0.81
N ARG A 122 0.29 1.86 0.25
CA ARG A 122 0.69 0.87 1.27
C ARG A 122 0.72 -0.57 0.76
N ASN A 123 0.11 -0.84 -0.39
CA ASN A 123 -0.07 -2.16 -0.99
C ASN A 123 0.50 -2.22 -2.42
N ALA A 124 1.37 -1.29 -2.77
CA ALA A 124 2.05 -1.22 -4.05
C ALA A 124 3.02 -2.39 -4.28
N ASN A 125 3.55 -2.52 -5.50
CA ASN A 125 4.50 -3.58 -5.85
C ASN A 125 5.80 -3.58 -5.02
N ASP A 126 6.19 -2.41 -4.52
CA ASP A 126 7.40 -2.18 -3.72
C ASP A 126 7.12 -2.14 -2.21
N THR A 127 5.92 -2.54 -1.77
CA THR A 127 5.50 -2.48 -0.36
C THR A 127 6.47 -3.13 0.63
N TYR A 128 7.26 -4.10 0.20
CA TYR A 128 8.23 -4.80 1.04
C TYR A 128 9.68 -4.52 0.62
N ASP A 129 9.94 -3.56 -0.27
CA ASP A 129 11.31 -3.17 -0.61
C ASP A 129 11.93 -2.43 0.59
N PRO A 130 13.08 -2.88 1.13
CA PRO A 130 13.72 -2.25 2.27
C PRO A 130 14.22 -0.82 1.97
N ASN A 131 14.25 -0.41 0.71
CA ASN A 131 14.67 0.93 0.26
C ASN A 131 13.49 1.85 -0.08
N ASP A 132 12.29 1.31 -0.35
CA ASP A 132 11.05 2.11 -0.48
C ASP A 132 10.40 2.26 0.89
N ALA A 133 11.06 3.05 1.73
CA ALA A 133 10.55 3.45 3.03
C ALA A 133 9.75 4.75 2.94
N ASP A 134 8.89 4.94 3.93
CA ASP A 134 8.21 6.18 4.31
C ASP A 134 8.72 7.48 3.66
N THR A 135 7.85 8.20 2.96
CA THR A 135 8.23 9.43 2.22
C THR A 135 8.11 10.71 3.03
N CYS A 136 7.83 10.64 4.34
CA CYS A 136 7.90 11.79 5.24
C CYS A 136 9.17 11.74 6.08
N SER A 137 9.87 12.86 6.23
CA SER A 137 10.98 13.03 7.19
C SER A 137 10.46 13.43 8.56
#